data_AF-A0A7J3TBB2-F1
#
_entry.id   AF-A0A7J3TBB2-F1
#
_cell.length_a   1.000
_cell.length_b   1.000
_cell.length_c   1.000
_cell.angle_alpha   90.00
_cell.angle_beta   90.00
_cell.angle_gamma   90.00
#
_symmetry.space_group_name_H-M   'P 1'
#
loop_
_entity.id
_entity.type
_entity.pdbx_description
1 polymer ?
#
loop_
_entity_poly.entity_id
_entity_poly.type
_entity_poly.pdbx_seq_one_letter_code
_entity_poly.pdbx_strand_id
1 'polypeptide(L)'
;MKSDDALKKIDNLVNILTVEIPEVLEIDGKLYPLKEDIISGERIKMIKKYEKIYENLRDRIRKMEEVPQEMVDKALILRRAILFLKEYRGHEEIEDAERWLEYIKKIKM
;
A
#
# COMPACT_ATOMS: atom_id res chain seq x y z
N MET A 1 0.10 17.34 11.82
CA MET A 1 -0.67 17.93 10.70
C MET A 1 -2.16 17.75 10.96
N LYS A 2 -3.04 18.59 10.41
CA LYS A 2 -4.49 18.41 10.62
C LYS A 2 -5.02 17.19 9.85
N SER A 3 -6.09 16.58 10.37
CA SER A 3 -6.70 15.38 9.80
C SER A 3 -7.18 15.58 8.36
N ASP A 4 -7.79 16.72 8.06
CA ASP A 4 -8.27 17.02 6.70
C ASP A 4 -7.14 17.05 5.67
N ASP A 5 -5.99 17.61 6.04
CA ASP A 5 -4.82 17.65 5.16
C ASP A 5 -4.19 16.27 4.99
N ALA A 6 -4.15 15.47 6.06
CA ALA A 6 -3.74 14.07 6.01
C ALA A 6 -4.65 13.26 5.05
N LEU A 7 -5.97 13.42 5.17
CA LEU A 7 -6.95 12.75 4.32
C LEU A 7 -6.81 13.17 2.84
N LYS A 8 -6.64 14.47 2.57
CA LYS A 8 -6.35 14.96 1.21
C LYS A 8 -5.06 14.35 0.64
N LYS A 9 -4.01 14.22 1.46
CA LYS A 9 -2.75 13.60 1.04
C LYS A 9 -2.93 12.13 0.67
N ILE A 10 -3.62 11.34 1.50
CA ILE A 10 -3.81 9.90 1.25
C ILE A 10 -4.84 9.61 0.15
N ASP A 11 -5.74 10.55 -0.17
CA ASP A 11 -6.72 10.39 -1.24
C ASP A 11 -6.17 10.86 -2.61
N ASN A 12 -5.06 11.60 -2.63
CA ASN A 12 -4.39 12.04 -3.85
C ASN A 12 -3.64 10.88 -4.54
N LEU A 13 -4.06 10.55 -5.77
CA LEU A 13 -3.48 9.46 -6.56
C LEU A 13 -1.99 9.63 -6.83
N VAL A 14 -1.52 10.85 -7.11
CA VAL A 14 -0.10 11.12 -7.39
C VAL A 14 0.75 10.72 -6.19
N ASN A 15 0.36 11.15 -4.98
CA ASN A 15 1.07 10.83 -3.75
C ASN A 15 1.17 9.32 -3.52
N ILE A 16 0.10 8.58 -3.86
CA ILE A 16 0.09 7.13 -3.70
C ILE A 16 1.05 6.46 -4.69
N LEU A 17 1.04 6.90 -5.95
CA LEU A 17 1.88 6.32 -7.00
C LEU A 17 3.37 6.61 -6.80
N THR A 18 3.72 7.72 -6.14
CA THR A 18 5.11 8.10 -5.85
C THR A 18 5.73 7.37 -4.66
N VAL A 19 4.93 6.67 -3.86
CA VAL A 19 5.42 5.93 -2.68
C VAL A 19 5.87 4.54 -3.08
N GLU A 20 7.02 4.12 -2.57
CA GLU A 20 7.52 2.76 -2.74
C GLU A 20 6.81 1.77 -1.79
N ILE A 21 6.63 0.54 -2.26
CA ILE A 21 6.15 -0.55 -1.40
C ILE A 21 7.37 -1.16 -0.70
N PRO A 22 7.52 -1.03 0.63
CA PRO A 22 8.59 -1.68 1.38
C PRO A 22 8.39 -3.19 1.43
N GLU A 23 9.43 -3.93 1.82
CA GLU A 23 9.31 -5.39 2.04
C GLU A 23 8.37 -5.70 3.19
N VAL A 24 8.51 -4.97 4.29
CA VAL A 24 7.69 -5.11 5.49
C VAL A 24 7.17 -3.74 5.89
N LEU A 25 5.90 -3.67 6.26
CA LEU A 25 5.27 -2.50 6.87
C LEU A 25 4.92 -2.81 8.31
N GLU A 26 5.32 -1.95 9.25
CA GLU A 26 4.93 -2.08 10.66
C GLU A 26 3.77 -1.15 11.01
N ILE A 27 2.69 -1.68 11.56
CA ILE A 27 1.56 -0.90 12.07
C ILE A 27 1.16 -1.43 13.45
N ASP A 28 1.20 -0.56 14.46
CA ASP A 28 0.88 -0.89 15.86
C ASP A 28 1.66 -2.12 16.38
N GLY A 29 2.96 -2.21 16.08
CA GLY A 29 3.83 -3.32 16.49
C GLY A 29 3.61 -4.63 15.70
N LYS A 30 2.73 -4.65 14.69
CA LYS A 30 2.52 -5.79 13.81
C LYS A 30 3.24 -5.60 12.49
N LEU A 31 3.99 -6.61 12.07
CA LEU A 31 4.72 -6.64 10.81
C LEU A 31 3.86 -7.26 9.71
N TYR A 32 3.81 -6.59 8.56
CA TYR A 32 3.07 -7.02 7.37
C TYR A 32 4.05 -7.18 6.19
N PRO A 33 4.32 -8.41 5.72
CA PRO A 33 5.28 -8.66 4.64
C PRO A 33 4.64 -8.35 3.28
N LEU A 34 4.58 -7.07 2.91
CA LEU A 34 3.82 -6.59 1.76
C LEU A 34 4.23 -7.26 0.45
N LYS A 35 5.54 -7.33 0.16
CA LYS A 35 6.03 -7.90 -1.11
C LYS A 35 5.79 -9.40 -1.22
N GLU A 36 6.00 -10.12 -0.12
CA GLU A 36 5.74 -11.56 -0.07
C GLU A 36 4.24 -11.85 -0.29
N ASP A 37 3.38 -11.12 0.40
CA ASP A 37 1.93 -11.24 0.25
C ASP A 37 1.48 -10.91 -1.18
N ILE A 38 2.10 -9.92 -1.83
CA ILE A 38 1.85 -9.59 -3.24
C ILE A 38 2.20 -10.76 -4.17
N ILE A 39 3.30 -11.47 -3.92
CA ILE A 39 3.81 -12.55 -4.77
C ILE A 39 3.11 -13.89 -4.49
N SER A 40 2.57 -14.10 -3.29
CA SER A 40 2.00 -15.37 -2.80
C SER A 40 0.82 -15.96 -3.60
N GLY A 41 0.25 -15.21 -4.55
CA GLY A 41 -0.87 -15.67 -5.39
C GLY A 41 -2.26 -15.60 -4.74
N GLU A 42 -2.37 -15.39 -3.42
CA GLU A 42 -3.65 -15.21 -2.70
C GLU A 42 -4.24 -13.79 -2.84
N ARG A 43 -4.20 -13.23 -4.04
CA ARG A 43 -4.48 -11.84 -4.35
C ARG A 43 -5.76 -11.29 -3.71
N ILE A 44 -6.90 -11.97 -3.90
CA ILE A 44 -8.21 -11.51 -3.40
C ILE A 44 -8.21 -11.42 -1.87
N LYS A 45 -7.59 -12.40 -1.21
CA LYS A 45 -7.44 -12.43 0.25
C LYS A 45 -6.53 -11.30 0.72
N MET A 46 -5.44 -11.03 0.01
CA MET A 46 -4.52 -9.93 0.33
C MET A 46 -5.14 -8.55 0.13
N ILE A 47 -5.93 -8.35 -0.93
CA ILE A 47 -6.70 -7.11 -1.12
C ILE A 47 -7.61 -6.88 0.08
N LYS A 48 -8.43 -7.87 0.45
CA LYS A 48 -9.34 -7.76 1.61
C LYS A 48 -8.59 -7.50 2.92
N LYS A 49 -7.46 -8.16 3.14
CA LYS A 49 -6.59 -7.98 4.31
C LYS A 49 -6.12 -6.53 4.41
N TYR A 50 -5.53 -6.01 3.33
CA TYR A 50 -4.95 -4.66 3.33
C TYR A 50 -5.98 -3.55 3.31
N GLU A 51 -7.11 -3.72 2.63
CA GLU A 51 -8.24 -2.78 2.70
C GLU A 51 -8.75 -2.64 4.14
N LYS A 52 -8.91 -3.75 4.87
CA LYS A 52 -9.34 -3.71 6.27
C LYS A 52 -8.34 -2.95 7.15
N ILE A 53 -7.05 -3.17 6.95
CA ILE A 53 -5.99 -2.47 7.71
C ILE A 53 -6.01 -0.97 7.38
N TYR A 54 -6.14 -0.63 6.10
CA TYR A 54 -6.22 0.75 5.63
C TYR A 54 -7.43 1.50 6.20
N GLU A 55 -8.63 0.92 6.14
CA GLU A 55 -9.84 1.57 6.67
C GLU A 55 -9.73 1.84 8.17
N ASN A 56 -9.20 0.87 8.94
CA ASN A 56 -8.93 1.09 10.37
C ASN A 56 -7.94 2.23 10.62
N LEU A 57 -6.89 2.33 9.81
CA LEU A 57 -5.90 3.40 9.93
C LEU A 57 -6.49 4.76 9.53
N ARG A 58 -7.29 4.80 8.45
CA ARG A 58 -7.97 6.00 7.97
C ARG A 58 -8.98 6.52 8.98
N ASP A 59 -9.75 5.64 9.62
CA ASP A 59 -10.69 6.02 10.66
C ASP A 59 -10.00 6.59 11.91
N ARG A 60 -8.81 6.09 12.25
CA ARG A 60 -7.97 6.69 13.28
C ARG A 60 -7.52 8.09 12.88
N ILE A 61 -6.95 8.25 11.68
CA ILE A 61 -6.53 9.55 11.12
C ILE A 61 -7.67 10.57 11.19
N ARG A 62 -8.89 10.18 10.83
CA ARG A 62 -10.07 11.07 10.85
C ARG A 62 -10.40 11.58 12.26
N LYS A 63 -10.16 10.79 13.30
CA LYS A 63 -10.49 11.11 14.70
C LYS A 63 -9.38 11.88 15.43
N MET A 64 -8.20 12.03 14.82
CA MET A 64 -7.08 12.72 15.43
C MET A 64 -7.14 14.21 15.14
N GLU A 65 -6.90 15.03 16.17
CA GLU A 65 -6.74 16.47 15.97
C GLU A 65 -5.43 16.79 15.23
N GLU A 66 -4.37 16.09 15.61
CA GLU A 66 -3.06 16.14 14.96
C GLU A 66 -2.61 14.74 14.56
N VAL A 67 -2.36 14.58 13.27
CA VAL A 67 -1.91 13.35 12.63
C VAL A 67 -0.39 13.39 12.48
N PRO A 68 0.33 12.36 12.96
CA PRO A 68 1.75 12.15 12.67
C PRO A 68 1.97 11.83 11.18
N GLN A 69 3.04 12.37 10.60
CA GLN A 69 3.41 12.09 9.20
C GLN A 69 3.58 10.58 8.94
N GLU A 70 4.14 9.85 9.90
CA GLU A 70 4.33 8.41 9.82
C GLU A 70 3.01 7.63 9.58
N MET A 71 1.90 8.08 10.18
CA MET A 71 0.59 7.44 9.94
C MET A 71 0.09 7.67 8.51
N VAL A 72 0.37 8.86 7.96
CA VAL A 72 0.06 9.21 6.57
C VAL A 72 0.89 8.35 5.62
N ASP A 73 2.18 8.20 5.88
CA ASP A 73 3.09 7.38 5.07
C ASP A 73 2.64 5.92 5.06
N LYS A 74 2.30 5.36 6.23
CA LYS A 74 1.74 4.00 6.35
C LYS A 74 0.45 3.83 5.55
N ALA A 75 -0.44 4.83 5.58
CA ALA A 75 -1.68 4.81 4.82
C ALA A 75 -1.43 4.88 3.29
N LEU A 76 -0.49 5.71 2.85
CA LEU A 76 -0.06 5.80 1.44
C LEU A 76 0.52 4.47 0.95
N ILE A 77 1.39 3.85 1.74
CA ILE A 77 1.99 2.54 1.42
C ILE A 77 0.90 1.48 1.28
N LEU A 78 -0.05 1.40 2.23
CA LEU A 78 -1.16 0.45 2.14
C LEU A 78 -2.00 0.69 0.89
N ARG A 79 -2.34 1.95 0.60
CA ARG A 79 -3.06 2.30 -0.63
C ARG A 79 -2.31 1.89 -1.88
N ARG A 80 -0.99 2.09 -1.89
CA ARG A 80 -0.13 1.68 -3.01
C ARG A 80 -0.12 0.17 -3.18
N ALA A 81 0.00 -0.59 -2.10
CA ALA A 81 -0.06 -2.05 -2.13
C ALA A 81 -1.43 -2.57 -2.59
N ILE A 82 -2.53 -1.98 -2.11
CA ILE A 82 -3.89 -2.33 -2.54
C ILE A 82 -4.09 -2.03 -4.03
N LEU A 83 -3.63 -0.86 -4.52
CA LEU A 83 -3.67 -0.52 -5.93
C LEU A 83 -2.87 -1.53 -6.76
N PHE A 84 -1.64 -1.84 -6.34
CA PHE A 84 -0.81 -2.84 -7.02
C PHE A 84 -1.53 -4.18 -7.15
N LEU A 85 -2.08 -4.68 -6.02
CA LEU A 85 -2.87 -5.89 -6.01
C LEU A 85 -4.11 -5.77 -6.91
N LYS A 86 -4.83 -4.64 -6.93
CA LYS A 86 -6.02 -4.44 -7.77
C LYS A 86 -5.73 -4.27 -9.26
N GLU A 87 -4.59 -3.71 -9.62
CA GLU A 87 -4.14 -3.57 -11.00
C GLU A 87 -3.56 -4.87 -11.56
N TYR A 88 -3.10 -5.78 -10.69
CA TYR A 88 -2.76 -7.16 -11.06
C TYR A 88 -4.01 -7.98 -11.47
N ARG A 89 -4.85 -7.47 -12.36
CA ARG A 89 -5.96 -8.20 -12.99
C ARG A 89 -5.39 -9.06 -14.12
N GLY A 90 -4.93 -10.26 -13.77
CA GLY A 90 -4.84 -11.40 -14.69
C GLY A 90 -4.14 -11.14 -16.02
N HIS A 91 -2.82 -11.30 -16.05
CA HIS A 91 -2.22 -12.03 -17.14
C HIS A 91 -2.02 -13.45 -16.61
N GLU A 92 -2.71 -14.42 -17.20
CA GLU A 92 -2.44 -15.86 -17.00
C GLU A 92 -1.09 -16.28 -17.60
N GLU A 93 -0.27 -15.32 -18.07
CA GLU A 93 1.04 -15.55 -18.66
C GLU A 93 2.14 -15.11 -17.67
N ILE A 94 2.93 -16.10 -17.25
CA ILE A 94 4.07 -16.01 -16.33
C ILE A 94 5.11 -14.94 -16.78
N GLU A 95 5.18 -14.62 -18.07
CA GLU A 95 6.16 -13.69 -18.64
C GLU A 95 5.99 -12.23 -18.20
N ASP A 96 4.77 -11.77 -17.91
CA ASP A 96 4.54 -10.38 -17.50
C ASP A 96 4.81 -10.15 -16.00
N ALA A 97 4.70 -11.19 -15.17
CA ALA A 97 5.13 -11.13 -13.77
C ALA A 97 6.66 -10.95 -13.67
N GLU A 98 7.44 -11.60 -14.54
CA GLU A 98 8.89 -11.40 -14.65
C GLU A 98 9.25 -10.01 -15.18
N ARG A 99 8.55 -9.51 -16.21
CA ARG A 99 8.72 -8.14 -16.71
C ARG A 99 8.39 -7.08 -15.66
N TRP A 100 7.41 -7.34 -14.81
CA TRP A 100 7.03 -6.39 -13.77
C TRP A 100 7.94 -6.46 -12.54
N LEU A 101 8.44 -7.64 -12.20
CA LEU A 101 9.56 -7.79 -11.26
C LEU A 101 10.84 -7.13 -11.79
N GLU A 102 11.11 -7.18 -13.10
CA GLU A 102 12.19 -6.42 -13.74
C GLU A 102 11.96 -4.91 -13.66
N TYR A 103 10.72 -4.43 -13.86
CA TYR A 103 10.39 -3.02 -13.70
C TYR A 103 10.64 -2.53 -12.26
N ILE A 104 10.22 -3.33 -11.26
CA ILE A 104 10.51 -3.06 -9.84
C ILE A 104 12.02 -3.11 -9.56
N LYS A 105 12.77 -4.03 -10.17
CA LYS A 105 14.24 -4.08 -10.05
C LYS A 105 14.92 -2.86 -10.69
N LYS A 106 14.40 -2.35 -11.81
CA LYS A 106 14.95 -1.16 -12.49
C LYS A 106 14.72 0.14 -11.73
N ILE A 107 13.62 0.25 -10.98
CA ILE A 107 13.38 1.41 -10.10
C ILE A 107 14.36 1.43 -8.90
N LYS A 108 14.95 0.29 -8.53
CA LYS A 108 15.96 0.17 -7.48
C LYS A 108 17.41 0.53 -7.92
N MET A 109 17.64 0.88 -9.19
CA MET A 109 18.94 1.38 -9.70
C MET A 109 18.87 2.88 -9.96
#